data_AF-S8CAP2-F1
#
_entry.id   AF-S8CAP2-F1
#
_cell.length_a   1.000
_cell.length_b   1.000
_cell.length_c   1.000
_cell.angle_alpha   90.00
_cell.angle_beta   90.00
_cell.angle_gamma   90.00
#
_symmetry.space_group_name_H-M   'P 1'
#
loop_
_entity.id
_entity.type
_entity.pdbx_description
1 polymer ?
#
loop_
_entity_poly.entity_id
_entity_poly.type
_entity_poly.pdbx_seq_one_letter_code
_entity_poly.pdbx_strand_id
1 'polypeptide(L)'
;EEEEEEEEEEEMLCMKTEMSSSSSSQPRKVEAKMTTTTAGRQKIPSTSRSKHSETEQRRRSKINDRFQKLREIIPNSEQRRDKASLLLEVIDYIQFLQHKVSKLEG
;
A
#
# COMPACT_ATOMS: atom_id res chain seq x y z
N GLU A 1 14.67 15.41 -2.64
CA GLU A 1 15.40 15.83 -1.43
C GLU A 1 14.40 16.32 -0.38
N GLU A 2 13.83 17.52 -0.47
CA GLU A 2 12.84 17.98 0.56
C GLU A 2 11.58 17.10 0.67
N GLU A 3 10.99 16.66 -0.45
CA GLU A 3 9.82 15.74 -0.42
C GLU A 3 10.17 14.33 0.09
N GLU A 4 11.43 13.89 -0.04
CA GLU A 4 11.87 12.59 0.46
C GLU A 4 12.17 12.65 1.96
N GLU A 5 12.73 13.77 2.45
CA GLU A 5 12.93 14.03 3.88
C GLU A 5 11.60 14.17 4.64
N GLU A 6 10.61 14.87 4.07
CA GLU A 6 9.27 14.94 4.67
C GLU A 6 8.59 13.56 4.71
N GLU A 7 8.80 12.72 3.69
CA GLU A 7 8.27 11.35 3.68
C GLU A 7 8.96 10.45 4.73
N GLU A 8 10.27 10.58 4.95
CA GLU A 8 11.01 9.84 5.98
C GLU A 8 10.62 10.28 7.40
N GLU A 9 10.38 11.57 7.62
CA GLU A 9 9.88 12.09 8.91
C GLU A 9 8.47 11.57 9.23
N GLU A 10 7.57 11.53 8.24
CA GLU A 10 6.23 10.92 8.40
C GLU A 10 6.32 9.41 8.68
N GLU A 11 7.24 8.67 8.05
CA GLU A 11 7.47 7.25 8.33
C GLU A 11 8.01 7.03 9.75
N MET A 12 8.95 7.85 10.21
CA MET A 12 9.47 7.78 11.58
C MET A 12 8.37 8.08 12.62
N LEU A 13 7.45 8.98 12.31
CA LEU A 13 6.32 9.32 13.18
C LEU A 13 5.33 8.16 13.32
N CYS A 14 5.04 7.43 12.24
CA CYS A 14 4.09 6.31 12.29
C CYS A 14 4.62 5.12 13.11
N MET A 15 5.90 4.78 12.97
CA MET A 15 6.54 3.68 13.72
C MET A 15 6.54 3.93 15.24
N LYS A 16 6.73 5.19 15.67
CA LYS A 16 6.71 5.59 17.10
C LYS A 16 5.36 5.36 17.78
N THR A 17 4.26 5.46 17.03
CA THR A 17 2.92 5.25 17.58
C THR A 17 2.57 3.77 17.79
N GLU A 18 3.24 2.85 17.09
CA GLU A 18 2.98 1.40 17.22
C GLU A 18 3.69 0.78 18.44
N MET A 19 4.78 1.42 18.90
CA MET A 19 5.57 0.98 20.06
C MET A 19 4.86 1.25 21.40
N SER A 20 3.84 2.12 21.41
CA SER A 20 3.13 2.56 22.63
C SER A 20 1.87 1.75 22.95
N SER A 21 1.50 0.75 22.14
CA SER A 21 0.26 -0.02 22.30
C SER A 21 0.46 -1.50 22.68
N SER A 22 1.49 -1.83 23.48
CA SER A 22 1.71 -3.19 24.00
C SER A 22 1.62 -3.29 25.53
N SER A 23 0.48 -2.89 26.12
CA SER A 23 0.12 -3.33 27.47
C SER A 23 -1.40 -3.33 27.70
N SER A 24 -2.06 -4.47 27.46
CA SER A 24 -3.03 -5.12 28.39
C SER A 24 -3.95 -6.10 27.66
N SER A 25 -3.63 -7.39 27.77
CA SER A 25 -4.48 -8.48 28.26
C SER A 25 -6.01 -8.51 27.97
N GLN A 26 -6.36 -9.50 27.14
CA GLN A 26 -7.52 -10.43 27.21
C GLN A 26 -8.90 -10.08 26.61
N PRO A 27 -9.61 -11.11 26.07
CA PRO A 27 -10.83 -10.95 25.27
C PRO A 27 -12.11 -11.12 26.10
N ARG A 28 -13.17 -10.39 25.74
CA ARG A 28 -14.55 -10.72 26.17
C ARG A 28 -15.51 -10.69 24.99
N LYS A 29 -16.12 -11.85 24.78
CA LYS A 29 -17.21 -12.16 23.86
C LYS A 29 -18.49 -11.51 24.40
N VAL A 30 -19.13 -10.64 23.62
CA VAL A 30 -20.56 -10.31 23.83
C VAL A 30 -21.26 -10.30 22.49
N GLU A 31 -22.17 -11.25 22.37
CA GLU A 31 -23.16 -11.40 21.32
C GLU A 31 -24.23 -10.32 21.54
N ALA A 32 -24.51 -9.50 20.53
CA ALA A 32 -25.64 -8.58 20.54
C ALA A 32 -26.28 -8.56 19.14
N LYS A 33 -27.38 -9.30 19.06
CA LYS A 33 -28.38 -9.30 17.99
C LYS A 33 -29.29 -8.06 18.16
N MET A 34 -30.02 -7.70 17.10
CA MET A 34 -31.08 -6.65 17.02
C MET A 34 -30.58 -5.20 16.94
N THR A 35 -31.12 -4.29 16.11
CA THR A 35 -32.38 -4.22 15.36
C THR A 35 -32.21 -3.19 14.23
N THR A 36 -32.96 -3.39 13.15
CA THR A 36 -33.40 -2.35 12.19
C THR A 36 -33.76 -1.04 12.90
N THR A 37 -33.39 0.13 12.35
CA THR A 37 -34.31 1.24 11.99
C THR A 37 -33.52 2.42 11.40
N THR A 38 -34.06 2.91 10.29
CA THR A 38 -33.95 4.19 9.60
C THR A 38 -33.52 5.41 10.43
N ALA A 39 -32.76 6.30 9.79
CA ALA A 39 -32.56 7.72 10.10
C ALA A 39 -31.99 8.09 11.49
N GLY A 40 -30.67 8.34 11.55
CA GLY A 40 -30.05 8.99 12.70
C GLY A 40 -28.53 9.05 12.58
N ARG A 41 -28.01 10.23 12.27
CA ARG A 41 -26.58 10.54 12.21
C ARG A 41 -25.93 10.36 13.59
N GLN A 42 -25.43 9.16 13.88
CA GLN A 42 -24.65 8.87 15.08
C GLN A 42 -23.19 8.70 14.67
N LYS A 43 -22.39 9.74 14.94
CA LYS A 43 -20.93 9.71 14.76
C LYS A 43 -20.32 8.72 15.75
N ILE A 44 -20.06 7.50 15.30
CA ILE A 44 -19.14 6.59 15.99
C ILE A 44 -17.76 7.29 15.97
N PRO A 45 -17.05 7.46 17.10
CA PRO A 45 -15.76 8.13 17.10
C PRO A 45 -14.75 7.22 16.40
N SER A 46 -14.56 7.43 15.10
CA SER A 46 -13.75 6.60 14.21
C SER A 46 -12.24 6.86 14.33
N THR A 47 -11.74 7.43 15.42
CA THR A 47 -10.44 8.12 15.41
C THR A 47 -9.20 7.22 15.31
N SER A 48 -9.27 5.94 15.69
CA SER A 48 -8.15 4.98 15.49
C SER A 48 -8.32 4.17 14.21
N ARG A 49 -9.50 3.57 14.01
CA ARG A 49 -9.80 2.74 12.83
C ARG A 49 -9.80 3.55 11.53
N SER A 50 -10.15 4.84 11.58
CA SER A 50 -10.04 5.76 10.43
C SER A 50 -8.60 6.10 10.09
N LYS A 51 -7.72 6.29 11.09
CA LYS A 51 -6.30 6.57 10.86
C LYS A 51 -5.59 5.39 10.21
N HIS A 52 -5.76 4.18 10.77
CA HIS A 52 -5.20 2.97 10.14
C HIS A 52 -5.72 2.76 8.71
N SER A 53 -6.99 3.10 8.44
CA SER A 53 -7.55 3.04 7.09
C SER A 53 -6.92 4.06 6.14
N GLU A 54 -6.62 5.26 6.61
CA GLU A 54 -5.98 6.32 5.83
C GLU A 54 -4.52 5.97 5.50
N THR A 55 -3.78 5.46 6.48
CA THR A 55 -2.40 4.97 6.29
C THR A 55 -2.35 3.86 5.25
N GLU A 56 -3.24 2.86 5.32
CA GLU A 56 -3.28 1.78 4.32
C GLU A 56 -3.70 2.30 2.94
N GLN A 57 -4.62 3.26 2.86
CA GLN A 57 -5.00 3.88 1.59
C GLN A 57 -3.80 4.55 0.93
N ARG A 58 -3.00 5.32 1.69
CA ARG A 58 -1.77 5.94 1.19
C ARG A 58 -0.76 4.89 0.70
N ARG A 59 -0.56 3.82 1.47
CA ARG A 59 0.31 2.69 1.07
C ARG A 59 -0.14 2.05 -0.25
N ARG A 60 -1.45 1.81 -0.41
CA ARG A 60 -2.03 1.25 -1.64
C ARG A 60 -1.91 2.18 -2.84
N SER A 61 -2.06 3.49 -2.64
CA SER A 61 -1.83 4.49 -3.69
C SER A 61 -0.38 4.44 -4.17
N LYS A 62 0.61 4.55 -3.26
CA LYS A 62 2.04 4.46 -3.61
C LYS A 62 2.36 3.19 -4.40
N ILE A 63 1.80 2.04 -4.01
CA ILE A 63 1.98 0.79 -4.74
C ILE A 63 1.41 0.88 -6.15
N ASN A 64 0.18 1.36 -6.31
CA ASN A 64 -0.44 1.48 -7.63
C ASN A 64 0.31 2.47 -8.52
N ASP A 65 0.88 3.54 -7.97
CA ASP A 65 1.71 4.48 -8.74
C ASP A 65 2.97 3.81 -9.28
N ARG A 66 3.62 2.97 -8.47
CA ARG A 66 4.74 2.13 -8.94
C ARG A 66 4.32 1.17 -10.05
N PHE A 67 3.13 0.56 -9.95
CA PHE A 67 2.58 -0.27 -11.04
C PHE A 67 2.35 0.52 -12.34
N GLN A 68 1.92 1.79 -12.25
CA GLN A 68 1.75 2.64 -13.43
C GLN A 68 3.09 2.98 -14.07
N LYS A 69 4.09 3.38 -13.28
CA LYS A 69 5.46 3.61 -13.78
C LYS A 69 6.02 2.38 -14.48
N LEU A 70 5.80 1.18 -13.93
CA LEU A 70 6.21 -0.07 -14.58
C LEU A 70 5.51 -0.25 -15.94
N ARG A 71 4.22 0.07 -16.07
CA ARG A 71 3.54 0.00 -17.39
C ARG A 71 4.16 0.95 -18.41
N GLU A 72 4.52 2.16 -18.00
CA GLU A 72 5.07 3.17 -18.91
C GLU A 72 6.44 2.78 -19.49
N ILE A 73 7.27 2.08 -18.72
CA ILE A 73 8.65 1.74 -19.13
C ILE A 73 8.77 0.38 -19.84
N ILE A 74 7.79 -0.51 -19.67
CA ILE A 74 7.85 -1.85 -20.28
C ILE A 74 7.30 -1.81 -21.72
N PRO A 75 8.08 -2.29 -22.71
CA PRO A 75 7.61 -2.35 -24.10
C PRO A 75 6.38 -3.25 -24.25
N ASN A 76 5.46 -2.84 -25.13
CA ASN A 76 4.22 -3.58 -25.41
C ASN A 76 3.38 -3.87 -24.15
N SER A 77 3.46 -2.99 -23.14
CA SER A 77 2.63 -3.17 -21.97
C SER A 77 1.18 -2.76 -22.27
N GLU A 78 0.25 -3.70 -22.16
CA GLU A 78 -1.16 -3.35 -22.30
C GLU A 78 -1.64 -2.63 -21.03
N GLN A 79 -2.29 -1.48 -21.20
CA GLN A 79 -2.84 -0.68 -20.10
C GLN A 79 -3.77 -1.49 -19.18
N ARG A 80 -4.39 -2.55 -19.70
CA ARG A 80 -5.36 -3.41 -19.00
C ARG A 80 -4.74 -4.69 -18.42
N ARG A 81 -3.42 -4.90 -18.53
CA ARG A 81 -2.77 -6.10 -18.01
C ARG A 81 -2.93 -6.22 -16.50
N ASP A 82 -3.21 -7.44 -16.03
CA ASP A 82 -3.29 -7.72 -14.59
C ASP A 82 -1.91 -7.62 -13.91
N LYS A 83 -1.93 -7.53 -12.57
CA LYS A 83 -0.71 -7.26 -11.79
C LYS A 83 0.30 -8.39 -11.84
N ALA A 84 -0.15 -9.65 -11.89
CA ALA A 84 0.77 -10.78 -11.87
C ALA A 84 1.49 -10.89 -13.22
N SER A 85 0.73 -10.80 -14.32
CA SER A 85 1.30 -10.82 -15.67
C SER A 85 2.25 -9.65 -15.92
N LEU A 86 1.94 -8.45 -15.42
CA LEU A 86 2.87 -7.32 -15.53
C LEU A 86 4.21 -7.59 -14.82
N LEU A 87 4.18 -8.13 -13.60
CA LEU A 87 5.40 -8.38 -12.84
C LEU A 87 6.30 -9.41 -13.53
N LEU A 88 5.72 -10.44 -14.15
CA LEU A 88 6.48 -11.42 -14.94
C LEU A 88 7.20 -10.76 -16.12
N GLU A 89 6.49 -9.94 -16.91
CA GLU A 89 7.09 -9.25 -18.04
C GLU A 89 8.18 -8.26 -17.64
N VAL A 90 8.01 -7.58 -16.50
CA VAL A 90 9.05 -6.70 -15.95
C VAL A 90 10.33 -7.49 -15.67
N ILE A 91 10.21 -8.66 -15.04
CA ILE A 91 11.36 -9.53 -14.76
C ILE A 91 12.03 -9.97 -16.06
N ASP A 92 11.25 -10.44 -17.03
CA ASP A 92 11.76 -10.90 -18.32
C ASP A 92 12.48 -9.77 -19.07
N TYR A 93 11.93 -8.55 -19.05
CA TYR A 93 12.53 -7.40 -19.71
C TYR A 93 13.84 -6.97 -19.06
N ILE A 94 13.93 -6.99 -17.72
CA ILE A 94 15.18 -6.72 -17.01
C ILE A 94 16.26 -7.75 -17.40
N GLN A 95 15.92 -9.03 -17.41
CA GLN A 95 16.85 -10.09 -17.82
C GLN A 95 17.31 -9.92 -19.28
N PHE A 96 16.39 -9.55 -20.17
CA PHE A 96 16.71 -9.23 -21.56
C PHE A 96 17.71 -8.07 -21.67
N LEU A 97 17.49 -6.99 -20.92
CA LEU A 97 18.41 -5.83 -20.91
C LEU A 97 19.78 -6.22 -20.39
N GLN A 98 19.85 -6.98 -19.29
CA GLN A 98 21.11 -7.48 -18.73
C GLN A 98 21.90 -8.33 -19.73
N HIS A 99 21.23 -9.26 -20.43
CA HIS A 99 21.85 -10.08 -21.46
C HIS A 99 22.37 -9.25 -22.64
N LYS A 100 21.61 -8.22 -23.05
CA LYS A 100 22.00 -7.32 -24.13
C LYS A 100 23.23 -6.51 -23.77
N VAL A 101 23.29 -5.96 -22.56
CA VAL A 101 24.47 -5.23 -22.07
C VAL A 101 25.68 -6.15 -22.01
N SER A 102 25.53 -7.36 -21.44
CA SER A 102 26.62 -8.33 -21.35
C SER A 102 27.22 -8.70 -22.72
N LYS A 103 26.39 -8.76 -23.76
CA LYS A 103 26.84 -9.03 -25.14
C LYS A 103 27.50 -7.85 -25.83
N LEU A 104 27.26 -6.62 -25.36
CA LEU A 104 27.85 -5.40 -25.94
C LEU A 104 29.16 -5.03 -25.26
N GLU A 105 29.32 -5.41 -23.98
CA GLU A 105 30.52 -5.16 -23.18
C GLU A 105 31.55 -6.29 -23.24
N GLY A 106 31.20 -7.44 -23.82
CA GLY A 106 32.10 -8.58 -24.08
C GLY A 106 32.54 -8.65 -25.53
#